data_AF-A0A397T6M2-F1
#
_entry.id   AF-A0A397T6M2-F1
#
_cell.length_a   1.000
_cell.length_b   1.000
_cell.length_c   1.000
_cell.angle_alpha   90.00
_cell.angle_beta   90.00
_cell.angle_gamma   90.00
#
_symmetry.space_group_name_H-M   'P 1'
#
loop_
_entity.id
_entity.type
_entity.pdbx_description
1 polymer ?
#
loop_
_entity_poly.entity_id
_entity_poly.type
_entity_poly.pdbx_seq_one_letter_code
_entity_poly.pdbx_strand_id
1 'polypeptide(L)'
;MTNNEIELAHLKMENDRLRNECAKSYQEKEDGMSLNYTLSEQVKDLQEEVNSLKMRRNVDDFEELVKHSCTCDSCGATISGIRYKCGHCADFDLCGFCIGANHDDNHAFLKIRSPVHIDSNVVLLSPFRHYPSSLIHSGIYCDICGKSPICGIRYKCGNCRDFDVCGKCEVNISKLHDKSHIFIKLNRPVYPDIGFENTPLLPNFTLSINF
;
A
#
# COMPACT_ATOMS: atom_id res chain seq x y z
N MET A 1 -13.42 -75.60 -8.09
CA MET A 1 -12.46 -74.94 -7.19
C MET A 1 -12.94 -75.17 -5.77
N THR A 2 -12.02 -75.47 -4.85
CA THR A 2 -12.36 -75.62 -3.42
C THR A 2 -12.64 -74.24 -2.81
N ASN A 3 -13.41 -74.17 -1.71
CA ASN A 3 -13.68 -72.88 -1.02
C ASN A 3 -12.38 -72.12 -0.70
N ASN A 4 -11.31 -72.85 -0.36
CA ASN A 4 -10.01 -72.29 -0.03
C ASN A 4 -9.32 -71.65 -1.25
N GLU A 5 -9.55 -72.15 -2.46
CA GLU A 5 -8.99 -71.57 -3.70
C GLU A 5 -9.67 -70.25 -4.07
N ILE A 6 -10.97 -70.13 -3.82
CA ILE A 6 -11.72 -68.88 -4.04
C ILE A 6 -11.29 -67.81 -3.03
N GLU A 7 -11.16 -68.19 -1.76
CA GLU A 7 -10.72 -67.29 -0.69
C GLU A 7 -9.28 -66.80 -0.92
N LEU A 8 -8.38 -67.69 -1.38
CA LEU A 8 -7.03 -67.33 -1.76
C LEU A 8 -6.99 -66.37 -2.96
N ALA A 9 -7.87 -66.53 -3.94
CA ALA A 9 -7.96 -65.62 -5.08
C ALA A 9 -8.44 -64.22 -4.65
N HIS A 10 -9.45 -64.13 -3.78
CA HIS A 10 -9.92 -62.86 -3.25
C HIS A 10 -8.86 -62.14 -2.42
N LEU A 11 -8.13 -62.86 -1.56
CA LEU A 11 -7.06 -62.29 -0.76
C LEU A 11 -5.92 -61.74 -1.62
N LYS A 12 -5.57 -62.41 -2.74
CA LYS A 12 -4.58 -61.91 -3.68
C LYS A 12 -5.04 -60.63 -4.38
N MET A 13 -6.28 -60.61 -4.86
CA MET A 13 -6.86 -59.41 -5.48
C MET A 13 -6.88 -58.23 -4.50
N GLU A 14 -7.23 -58.47 -3.24
CA GLU A 14 -7.24 -57.42 -2.22
C GLU A 14 -5.81 -56.96 -1.85
N ASN A 15 -4.84 -57.88 -1.79
CA ASN A 15 -3.45 -57.51 -1.55
C ASN A 15 -2.89 -56.62 -2.68
N ASP A 16 -3.21 -56.95 -3.93
CA ASP A 16 -2.80 -56.15 -5.08
C ASP A 16 -3.49 -54.78 -5.09
N ARG A 17 -4.76 -54.70 -4.71
CA ARG A 17 -5.48 -53.43 -4.52
C ARG A 17 -4.78 -52.55 -3.50
N LEU A 18 -4.51 -53.08 -2.30
CA LEU A 18 -3.87 -52.34 -1.21
C LEU A 18 -2.45 -51.89 -1.58
N ARG A 19 -1.68 -52.72 -2.32
CA ARG A 19 -0.35 -52.33 -2.82
C ARG A 19 -0.43 -51.14 -3.77
N ASN A 20 -1.39 -51.13 -4.69
CA ASN A 20 -1.56 -50.04 -5.64
C ASN A 20 -2.01 -48.75 -4.95
N GLU A 21 -2.93 -48.82 -3.98
CA GLU A 21 -3.35 -47.65 -3.18
C GLU A 21 -2.18 -47.07 -2.38
N CYS A 22 -1.37 -47.94 -1.77
CA CYS A 22 -0.17 -47.53 -1.03
C CYS A 22 0.85 -46.83 -1.94
N ALA A 23 1.14 -47.40 -3.12
CA ALA A 23 2.05 -46.80 -4.10
C ALA A 23 1.56 -45.42 -4.59
N LYS A 24 0.26 -45.28 -4.85
CA LYS A 24 -0.34 -44.00 -5.26
C LYS A 24 -0.22 -42.94 -4.16
N SER A 25 -0.48 -43.31 -2.91
CA SER A 25 -0.34 -42.39 -1.77
C SER A 25 1.11 -41.92 -1.55
N TYR A 26 2.09 -42.79 -1.78
CA TYR A 26 3.51 -42.39 -1.74
C TYR A 26 3.86 -41.43 -2.87
N GLN A 27 3.42 -41.70 -4.11
CA GLN A 27 3.66 -40.81 -5.25
C GLN A 27 3.04 -39.42 -5.06
N GLU A 28 1.78 -39.35 -4.61
CA GLU A 28 1.10 -38.07 -4.32
C GLU A 28 1.82 -37.25 -3.24
N LYS A 29 2.43 -37.92 -2.26
CA LYS A 29 3.25 -37.25 -1.23
C LYS A 29 4.57 -36.73 -1.81
N GLU A 30 5.25 -37.50 -2.66
CA GLU A 30 6.48 -37.05 -3.33
C GLU A 30 6.22 -35.86 -4.26
N ASP A 31 5.15 -35.93 -5.06
CA ASP A 31 4.74 -34.84 -5.95
C ASP A 31 4.40 -33.57 -5.14
N GLY A 32 3.70 -33.74 -4.01
CA GLY A 32 3.39 -32.65 -3.08
C GLY A 32 4.63 -32.03 -2.43
N MET A 33 5.64 -32.84 -2.06
CA MET A 33 6.91 -32.35 -1.54
C MET A 33 7.71 -31.58 -2.60
N SER A 34 7.75 -32.11 -3.83
CA SER A 34 8.42 -31.47 -4.97
C SER A 34 7.79 -30.12 -5.33
N LEU A 35 6.45 -30.06 -5.34
CA LEU A 35 5.72 -28.81 -5.59
C LEU A 35 5.96 -27.78 -4.48
N ASN A 36 5.95 -28.21 -3.21
CA ASN A 36 6.20 -27.32 -2.07
C ASN A 36 7.64 -26.78 -2.09
N TYR A 37 8.62 -27.62 -2.43
CA TYR A 37 10.01 -27.19 -2.62
C TYR A 37 10.11 -26.14 -3.73
N THR A 38 9.50 -26.39 -4.89
CA THR A 38 9.49 -25.45 -6.02
C THR A 38 8.83 -24.12 -5.66
N LEU A 39 7.69 -24.16 -4.97
CA LEU A 39 7.00 -22.94 -4.49
C LEU A 39 7.85 -22.18 -3.47
N SER A 40 8.54 -22.87 -2.57
CA SER A 40 9.43 -22.23 -1.59
C SER A 40 10.59 -21.49 -2.26
N GLU A 41 11.19 -22.07 -3.30
CA GLU A 41 12.24 -21.39 -4.08
C GLU A 41 11.66 -20.17 -4.84
N GLN A 42 10.50 -20.30 -5.48
CA GLN A 42 9.83 -19.17 -6.14
C GLN A 42 9.48 -18.03 -5.16
N VAL A 43 9.04 -18.36 -3.94
CA VAL A 43 8.77 -17.37 -2.89
C VAL A 43 10.06 -16.67 -2.47
N LYS A 44 11.17 -17.40 -2.37
CA LYS A 44 12.47 -16.84 -2.02
C LYS A 44 12.98 -15.88 -3.10
N ASP A 45 12.87 -16.27 -4.37
CA ASP A 45 13.23 -15.42 -5.51
C ASP A 45 12.41 -14.13 -5.54
N LEU A 46 11.08 -14.24 -5.35
CA LEU A 46 10.19 -13.08 -5.23
C LEU A 46 10.55 -12.21 -4.02
N GLN A 47 10.92 -12.80 -2.90
CA GLN A 47 11.33 -12.08 -1.70
C GLN A 47 12.64 -11.30 -1.94
N GLU A 48 13.59 -11.89 -2.66
CA GLU A 48 14.83 -11.25 -3.08
C GLU A 48 14.57 -10.12 -4.09
N GLU A 49 13.68 -10.33 -5.06
CA GLU A 49 13.27 -9.29 -6.02
C GLU A 49 12.61 -8.11 -5.29
N VAL A 50 11.67 -8.37 -4.39
CA VAL A 50 11.04 -7.34 -3.54
C VAL A 50 12.08 -6.61 -2.70
N ASN A 51 13.04 -7.33 -2.12
CA ASN A 51 14.12 -6.70 -1.34
C ASN A 51 15.02 -5.83 -2.24
N SER A 52 15.34 -6.28 -3.44
CA SER A 52 16.12 -5.51 -4.41
C SER A 52 15.37 -4.25 -4.88
N LEU A 53 14.04 -4.33 -5.07
CA LEU A 53 13.19 -3.18 -5.41
C LEU A 53 13.07 -2.22 -4.22
N LYS A 54 13.00 -2.72 -2.98
CA LYS A 54 13.08 -1.89 -1.77
C LYS A 54 14.42 -1.18 -1.65
N MET A 55 15.53 -1.83 -2.02
CA MET A 55 16.86 -1.23 -2.03
C MET A 55 17.04 -0.23 -3.17
N ARG A 56 16.56 -0.50 -4.39
CA ARG A 56 16.54 0.47 -5.49
C ARG A 56 15.71 1.71 -5.16
N ARG A 57 14.60 1.57 -4.41
CA ARG A 57 13.84 2.70 -3.85
C ARG A 57 14.64 3.53 -2.83
N ASN A 58 15.71 3.00 -2.28
CA ASN A 58 16.59 3.68 -1.31
C ASN A 58 17.81 4.34 -1.98
N VAL A 59 18.25 3.85 -3.15
CA VAL A 59 19.50 4.31 -3.79
C VAL A 59 19.29 5.53 -4.70
N ASP A 60 18.08 5.72 -5.25
CA ASP A 60 17.77 6.90 -6.08
C ASP A 60 17.40 8.16 -5.26
N ASP A 61 17.33 8.07 -3.93
CA ASP A 61 16.87 9.11 -3.01
C ASP A 61 17.88 9.36 -1.86
N PHE A 62 19.18 9.12 -2.08
CA PHE A 62 20.25 9.53 -1.16
C PHE A 62 20.49 11.06 -1.22
N GLU A 63 19.42 11.85 -1.26
CA GLU A 63 19.41 13.21 -0.70
C GLU A 63 19.38 13.05 0.82
N GLU A 64 20.17 13.84 1.54
CA GLU A 64 20.11 13.92 3.00
C GLU A 64 18.64 14.00 3.44
N LEU A 65 18.17 12.98 4.18
CA LEU A 65 16.75 12.83 4.51
C LEU A 65 16.19 14.15 5.02
N VAL A 66 15.27 14.72 4.24
CA VAL A 66 14.79 16.07 4.45
C VAL A 66 14.21 16.20 5.86
N LYS A 67 14.75 17.12 6.67
CA LYS A 67 14.33 17.33 8.06
C LYS A 67 13.15 18.28 8.11
N HIS A 68 12.11 17.90 8.83
CA HIS A 68 10.98 18.76 9.17
C HIS A 68 11.11 19.26 10.61
N SER A 69 10.79 20.53 10.85
CA SER A 69 10.78 21.15 12.19
C SER A 69 9.54 20.73 13.01
N CYS A 70 9.28 19.43 13.12
CA CYS A 70 8.18 18.85 13.88
C CYS A 70 8.55 17.44 14.37
N THR A 71 7.82 16.96 15.38
CA THR A 71 7.97 15.62 15.95
C THR A 71 6.82 14.71 15.53
N CYS A 72 7.05 13.41 15.49
CA CYS A 72 6.01 12.41 15.28
C CYS A 72 5.24 12.18 16.59
N ASP A 73 3.91 12.32 16.58
CA ASP A 73 3.08 12.11 17.78
C ASP A 73 3.05 10.66 18.27
N SER A 74 3.38 9.70 17.41
CA SER A 74 3.39 8.28 17.78
C SER A 74 4.71 7.82 18.40
N CYS A 75 5.86 8.31 17.92
CA CYS A 75 7.17 7.83 18.39
C CYS A 75 8.05 8.91 19.03
N GLY A 76 7.63 10.18 19.01
CA GLY A 76 8.36 11.32 19.56
C GLY A 76 9.59 11.77 18.76
N ALA A 77 10.03 11.01 17.75
CA ALA A 77 11.20 11.37 16.95
C ALA A 77 10.93 12.59 16.06
N THR A 78 11.95 13.41 15.82
CA THR A 78 11.93 14.44 14.78
C THR A 78 11.70 13.78 13.42
N ILE A 79 10.78 14.33 12.63
CA ILE A 79 10.42 13.74 11.34
C ILE A 79 11.51 14.05 10.32
N SER A 80 12.12 12.99 9.78
CA SER A 80 13.00 13.01 8.63
C SER A 80 12.38 12.22 7.46
N GLY A 81 12.59 12.71 6.24
CA GLY A 81 11.92 12.18 5.05
C GLY A 81 10.51 12.73 4.91
N ILE A 82 9.50 11.86 4.78
CA ILE A 82 8.11 12.29 4.55
C ILE A 82 7.39 12.59 5.87
N ARG A 83 6.82 13.79 5.97
CA ARG A 83 5.89 14.19 7.04
C ARG A 83 4.44 13.88 6.63
N TYR A 84 3.70 13.22 7.51
CA TYR A 84 2.27 13.00 7.37
C TYR A 84 1.49 13.82 8.39
N LYS A 85 0.98 14.98 7.99
CA LYS A 85 0.14 15.82 8.84
C LYS A 85 -1.31 15.39 8.73
N CYS A 86 -2.01 15.17 9.83
CA CYS A 86 -3.47 15.01 9.79
C CYS A 86 -4.10 16.31 9.29
N GLY A 87 -4.88 16.26 8.20
CA GLY A 87 -5.54 17.46 7.68
C GLY A 87 -6.69 17.97 8.56
N HIS A 88 -7.19 17.13 9.47
CA HIS A 88 -8.37 17.38 10.31
C HIS A 88 -8.03 17.74 11.76
N CYS A 89 -6.75 17.69 12.13
CA CYS A 89 -6.26 18.05 13.45
C CYS A 89 -5.29 19.23 13.32
N ALA A 90 -5.22 20.06 14.36
CA ALA A 90 -4.29 21.18 14.39
C ALA A 90 -2.83 20.68 14.40
N ASP A 91 -2.43 19.96 15.45
CA ASP A 91 -1.04 19.51 15.64
C ASP A 91 -1.02 17.99 15.80
N PHE A 92 -1.13 17.28 14.66
CA PHE A 92 -0.96 15.82 14.63
C PHE A 92 -0.18 15.42 13.38
N ASP A 93 0.99 14.85 13.60
CA ASP A 93 2.03 14.57 12.62
C ASP A 93 2.61 13.16 12.85
N LEU A 94 2.70 12.40 11.77
CA LEU A 94 3.30 11.07 11.78
C LEU A 94 4.48 11.00 10.81
N CYS A 95 5.53 10.28 11.20
CA CYS A 95 6.62 9.94 10.28
C CYS A 95 6.22 8.79 9.34
N GLY A 96 7.01 8.56 8.29
CA GLY A 96 6.77 7.48 7.33
C GLY A 96 6.71 6.07 7.93
N PHE A 97 7.32 5.84 9.09
CA PHE A 97 7.24 4.56 9.80
C PHE A 97 5.97 4.43 10.66
N CYS A 98 5.41 5.57 11.10
CA CYS A 98 4.26 5.61 12.00
C CYS A 98 2.94 5.88 11.27
N ILE A 99 2.91 6.17 9.97
CA ILE A 99 1.66 6.45 9.22
C ILE A 99 0.62 5.32 9.26
N GLY A 100 1.03 4.09 9.62
CA GLY A 100 0.11 2.98 9.87
C GLY A 100 -0.55 3.00 11.25
N ALA A 101 -0.07 3.84 12.18
CA ALA A 101 -0.68 4.07 13.48
C ALA A 101 -1.97 4.87 13.25
N ASN A 102 -3.09 4.17 13.35
CA ASN A 102 -4.40 4.77 13.18
C ASN A 102 -4.74 5.62 14.41
N HIS A 103 -5.02 6.91 14.21
CA HIS A 103 -5.60 7.75 15.27
C HIS A 103 -7.10 8.00 15.05
N ASP A 104 -7.53 8.07 13.78
CA ASP A 104 -8.93 8.14 13.38
C ASP A 104 -9.09 7.67 11.92
N ASP A 105 -9.99 6.70 11.69
CA ASP A 105 -10.25 6.12 10.37
C ASP A 105 -10.89 7.10 9.36
N ASN A 106 -11.46 8.20 9.83
CA ASN A 106 -12.08 9.23 9.01
C ASN A 106 -11.13 10.40 8.72
N HIS A 107 -9.95 10.43 9.34
CA HIS A 107 -8.98 11.49 9.10
C HIS A 107 -8.07 11.18 7.91
N ALA A 108 -8.06 12.11 6.94
CA ALA A 108 -7.11 12.09 5.85
C ALA A 108 -5.77 12.71 6.26
N PHE A 109 -4.69 12.11 5.76
CA PHE A 109 -3.34 12.60 5.96
C PHE A 109 -2.84 13.36 4.74
N LEU A 110 -2.19 14.48 5.00
CA LEU A 110 -1.41 15.28 4.08
C LEU A 110 0.00 14.70 3.99
N LYS A 111 0.38 14.22 2.82
CA LYS A 111 1.73 13.74 2.51
C LYS A 111 2.59 14.92 2.06
N ILE A 112 3.50 15.33 2.93
CA ILE A 112 4.39 16.48 2.77
C ILE A 112 5.81 15.94 2.55
N ARG A 113 6.35 16.13 1.35
CA ARG A 113 7.69 15.64 0.97
C ARG A 113 8.79 16.68 1.19
N SER A 114 8.45 17.95 0.96
CA SER A 114 9.36 19.07 1.14
C SER A 114 8.90 19.94 2.31
N PRO A 115 9.81 20.44 3.14
CA PRO A 115 9.52 21.39 4.22
C PRO A 115 8.80 22.59 3.65
N VAL A 116 7.64 22.86 4.23
CA VAL A 116 6.80 23.99 3.93
C VAL A 116 6.35 24.60 5.24
N HIS A 117 6.17 25.92 5.24
CA HIS A 117 5.69 26.61 6.42
C HIS A 117 4.17 26.36 6.59
N ILE A 118 3.80 25.56 7.59
CA ILE A 118 2.42 25.31 7.99
C ILE A 118 2.33 25.65 9.47
N ASP A 119 1.43 26.57 9.83
CA ASP A 119 1.14 26.86 11.23
C ASP A 119 0.53 25.62 11.90
N SER A 120 1.16 25.13 12.97
CA SER A 120 0.72 23.95 13.73
C SER A 120 -0.66 24.12 14.38
N ASN A 121 -1.20 25.34 14.48
CA ASN A 121 -2.53 25.56 15.06
C ASN A 121 -3.67 25.53 14.03
N VAL A 122 -3.37 25.20 12.76
CA VAL A 122 -4.35 25.28 11.68
C VAL A 122 -4.83 23.89 11.26
N VAL A 123 -6.15 23.73 11.25
CA VAL A 123 -6.83 22.60 10.59
C VAL A 123 -6.97 22.95 9.11
N LEU A 124 -6.46 22.09 8.23
CA LEU A 124 -6.34 22.38 6.80
C LEU A 124 -7.49 21.80 5.96
N LEU A 125 -8.22 20.81 6.47
CA LEU A 125 -9.33 20.16 5.80
C LEU A 125 -10.58 20.19 6.68
N SER A 126 -11.72 20.46 6.06
CA SER A 126 -13.02 20.24 6.69
C SER A 126 -13.28 18.74 6.87
N PRO A 127 -14.10 18.32 7.86
CA PRO A 127 -14.44 16.92 8.07
C PRO A 127 -14.94 16.22 6.80
N PHE A 128 -14.34 15.08 6.48
CA PHE A 128 -14.78 14.25 5.37
C PHE A 128 -15.83 13.22 5.81
N ARG A 129 -16.84 13.03 4.96
CA ARG A 129 -17.76 11.90 5.07
C ARG A 129 -17.32 10.81 4.11
N HIS A 130 -16.82 9.69 4.63
CA HIS A 130 -16.32 8.60 3.79
C HIS A 130 -17.44 7.67 3.33
N TYR A 131 -17.24 7.05 2.17
CA TYR A 131 -17.99 5.87 1.75
C TYR A 131 -17.38 4.62 2.43
N PRO A 132 -18.04 4.02 3.44
CA PRO A 132 -17.41 3.07 4.36
C PRO A 132 -16.98 1.74 3.71
N SER A 133 -17.44 1.43 2.50
CA SER A 133 -17.16 0.15 1.83
C SER A 133 -16.70 0.30 0.37
N SER A 134 -16.39 1.51 -0.07
CA SER A 134 -15.86 1.72 -1.42
C SER A 134 -14.36 1.99 -1.37
N LEU A 135 -13.64 1.36 -2.30
CA LEU A 135 -12.26 1.70 -2.65
C LEU A 135 -12.17 2.24 -4.09
N ILE A 136 -13.31 2.52 -4.71
CA ILE A 136 -13.40 2.95 -6.11
C ILE A 136 -13.80 4.43 -6.12
N HIS A 137 -12.89 5.27 -6.61
CA HIS A 137 -13.10 6.71 -6.80
C HIS A 137 -13.71 6.91 -8.19
N SER A 138 -15.03 6.85 -8.27
CA SER A 138 -15.77 6.85 -9.54
C SER A 138 -15.62 8.19 -10.26
N GLY A 139 -15.40 8.13 -11.58
CA GLY A 139 -15.23 9.33 -12.41
C GLY A 139 -13.89 10.07 -12.22
N ILE A 140 -12.99 9.54 -11.40
CA ILE A 140 -11.65 10.08 -11.20
C ILE A 140 -10.62 9.23 -11.94
N TYR A 141 -9.78 9.87 -12.75
CA TYR A 141 -8.68 9.24 -13.45
C TYR A 141 -7.33 9.66 -12.86
N CYS A 142 -6.30 8.85 -13.10
CA CYS A 142 -4.93 9.17 -12.70
C CYS A 142 -4.27 10.04 -13.77
N ASP A 143 -3.82 11.25 -13.44
CA ASP A 143 -3.16 12.17 -14.39
C ASP A 143 -1.80 11.67 -14.90
N ILE A 144 -1.18 10.72 -14.19
CA ILE A 144 0.12 10.16 -14.61
C ILE A 144 -0.04 9.00 -15.60
N CYS A 145 -1.05 8.13 -15.43
CA CYS A 145 -1.18 6.91 -16.25
C CYS A 145 -2.51 6.76 -16.99
N GLY A 146 -3.42 7.73 -16.84
CA GLY A 146 -4.75 7.73 -17.47
C GLY A 146 -5.74 6.70 -16.91
N LYS A 147 -5.34 5.84 -15.96
CA LYS A 147 -6.24 4.80 -15.42
C LYS A 147 -7.46 5.42 -14.74
N SER A 148 -8.65 4.94 -15.11
CA SER A 148 -9.94 5.32 -14.54
C SER A 148 -10.86 4.10 -14.37
N PRO A 149 -11.64 3.99 -13.28
CA PRO A 149 -11.52 4.80 -12.07
C PRO A 149 -10.24 4.47 -11.30
N ILE A 150 -9.79 5.38 -10.44
CA ILE A 150 -8.76 5.06 -9.45
C ILE A 150 -9.33 4.04 -8.44
N CYS A 151 -8.68 2.88 -8.33
CA CYS A 151 -9.00 1.85 -7.35
C CYS A 151 -7.94 1.82 -6.24
N GLY A 152 -8.38 1.81 -4.98
CA GLY A 152 -7.52 1.83 -3.80
C GLY A 152 -7.16 3.24 -3.36
N ILE A 153 -5.89 3.45 -2.98
CA ILE A 153 -5.42 4.74 -2.52
C ILE A 153 -5.38 5.74 -3.69
N ARG A 154 -5.97 6.90 -3.44
CA ARG A 154 -5.92 8.08 -4.30
C ARG A 154 -5.09 9.17 -3.62
N TYR A 155 -4.20 9.79 -4.39
CA TYR A 155 -3.43 10.95 -3.98
C TYR A 155 -3.92 12.18 -4.74
N LYS A 156 -4.77 12.98 -4.10
CA LYS A 156 -5.26 14.27 -4.63
C LYS A 156 -4.25 15.35 -4.30
N CYS A 157 -3.76 16.08 -5.28
CA CYS A 157 -3.00 17.30 -5.00
C CYS A 157 -3.93 18.35 -4.39
N GLY A 158 -3.61 18.82 -3.18
CA GLY A 158 -4.41 19.84 -2.50
C GLY A 158 -4.24 21.23 -3.11
N ASN A 159 -3.11 21.49 -3.77
CA ASN A 159 -2.75 22.79 -4.35
C ASN A 159 -3.27 22.97 -5.80
N CYS A 160 -3.57 21.87 -6.49
CA CYS A 160 -4.14 21.89 -7.84
C CYS A 160 -5.66 21.74 -7.81
N ARG A 161 -6.31 22.29 -8.83
CA ARG A 161 -7.76 22.14 -9.04
C ARG A 161 -8.10 20.66 -9.26
N ASP A 162 -7.55 20.07 -10.30
CA ASP A 162 -7.79 18.69 -10.70
C ASP A 162 -6.45 18.03 -11.02
N PHE A 163 -5.93 17.29 -10.05
CA PHE A 163 -4.71 16.49 -10.22
C PHE A 163 -4.71 15.35 -9.21
N ASP A 164 -4.85 14.15 -9.73
CA ASP A 164 -5.11 12.92 -9.01
C ASP A 164 -4.18 11.81 -9.47
N VAL A 165 -3.63 11.10 -8.51
CA VAL A 165 -2.64 10.05 -8.78
C VAL A 165 -3.03 8.77 -8.06
N CYS A 166 -3.06 7.66 -8.80
CA CYS A 166 -3.32 6.35 -8.20
C CYS A 166 -2.13 5.88 -7.35
N GLY A 167 -2.38 4.97 -6.40
CA GLY A 167 -1.32 4.45 -5.53
C GLY A 167 -0.11 3.81 -6.24
N LYS A 168 -0.27 3.33 -7.49
CA LYS A 168 0.85 2.80 -8.29
C LYS A 168 1.76 3.89 -8.85
N CYS A 169 1.20 5.05 -9.17
CA CYS A 169 1.93 6.18 -9.76
C CYS A 169 2.44 7.17 -8.70
N GLU A 170 2.12 6.95 -7.43
CA GLU A 170 2.54 7.79 -6.30
C GLU A 170 4.06 8.08 -6.30
N VAL A 171 4.86 7.07 -6.63
CA VAL A 171 6.33 7.16 -6.71
C VAL A 171 6.83 8.15 -7.77
N ASN A 172 6.01 8.45 -8.78
CA ASN A 172 6.37 9.34 -9.88
C ASN A 172 6.02 10.80 -9.59
N ILE A 173 5.25 11.07 -8.52
CA ILE A 173 4.82 12.43 -8.15
C ILE A 173 6.02 13.37 -8.02
N SER A 174 7.05 12.96 -7.28
CA SER A 174 8.24 13.80 -7.04
C SER A 174 9.02 14.16 -8.31
N LYS A 175 8.87 13.38 -9.39
CA LYS A 175 9.55 13.58 -10.68
C LYS A 175 8.69 14.36 -11.67
N LEU A 176 7.36 14.22 -11.59
CA LEU A 176 6.42 14.70 -12.61
C LEU A 176 5.48 15.82 -12.10
N HIS A 177 5.59 16.22 -10.84
CA HIS A 177 4.77 17.26 -10.24
C HIS A 177 5.59 18.13 -9.29
N ASP A 178 5.10 19.34 -9.01
CA ASP A 178 5.78 20.29 -8.13
C ASP A 178 6.02 19.69 -6.73
N LYS A 179 7.28 19.71 -6.27
CA LYS A 179 7.68 19.14 -4.97
C LYS A 179 7.11 19.93 -3.78
N SER A 180 6.74 21.19 -3.98
CA SER A 180 6.10 22.04 -2.95
C SER A 180 4.62 21.72 -2.75
N HIS A 181 3.99 21.01 -3.70
CA HIS A 181 2.58 20.65 -3.59
C HIS A 181 2.35 19.49 -2.62
N ILE A 182 1.35 19.66 -1.76
CA ILE A 182 0.95 18.70 -0.74
C ILE A 182 -0.13 17.77 -1.31
N PHE A 183 0.03 16.47 -1.06
CA PHE A 183 -0.92 15.45 -1.52
C PHE A 183 -1.77 14.92 -0.38
N ILE A 184 -3.08 14.93 -0.55
CA ILE A 184 -4.03 14.33 0.38
C ILE A 184 -4.13 12.84 0.05
N LYS A 185 -3.84 11.97 1.03
CA LYS A 185 -3.95 10.51 0.91
C LYS A 185 -5.36 10.07 1.26
N LEU A 186 -6.14 9.69 0.26
CA LEU A 186 -7.52 9.22 0.38
C LEU A 186 -7.56 7.70 0.20
N ASN A 187 -7.77 6.97 1.29
CA ASN A 187 -7.91 5.50 1.24
C ASN A 187 -9.31 5.07 0.76
N ARG A 188 -10.31 5.92 0.97
CA ARG A 188 -11.72 5.71 0.61
C ARG A 188 -12.24 6.96 -0.12
N PRO A 189 -13.27 6.83 -0.98
CA PRO A 189 -13.97 7.97 -1.53
C PRO A 189 -14.66 8.80 -0.44
N VAL A 190 -14.81 10.09 -0.68
CA VAL A 190 -15.34 11.08 0.25
C VAL A 190 -16.57 11.74 -0.35
N TYR A 191 -17.50 12.23 0.47
CA TYR A 191 -18.71 12.92 0.03
C TYR A 191 -18.67 14.42 0.32
N PRO A 192 -19.00 15.29 -0.65
CA PRO A 192 -19.03 15.00 -2.09
C PRO A 192 -17.64 14.54 -2.58
N ASP A 193 -17.57 13.87 -3.74
CA ASP A 193 -16.29 13.37 -4.26
C ASP A 193 -15.36 14.56 -4.58
N ILE A 194 -14.43 14.80 -3.65
CA ILE A 194 -13.39 15.81 -3.74
C ILE A 194 -12.56 15.53 -4.98
N GLY A 195 -12.43 16.49 -5.90
CA GLY A 195 -11.80 16.31 -7.23
C GLY A 195 -12.63 16.84 -8.39
N PHE A 196 -13.96 16.79 -8.27
CA PHE A 196 -14.85 17.50 -9.21
C PHE A 196 -15.00 18.99 -8.88
N GLU A 197 -14.70 19.33 -7.64
CA GLU A 197 -14.64 20.69 -7.16
C GLU A 197 -13.43 21.35 -7.84
N ASN A 198 -13.69 22.19 -8.85
CA ASN A 198 -12.68 22.90 -9.66
C ASN A 198 -11.86 23.95 -8.86
N THR A 199 -11.60 23.68 -7.58
CA THR A 199 -10.98 24.55 -6.60
C THR A 199 -9.92 23.79 -5.82
N PRO A 200 -8.72 24.37 -5.62
CA PRO A 200 -7.74 23.82 -4.69
C PRO A 200 -8.31 23.71 -3.28
N LEU A 201 -7.93 22.65 -2.58
CA LEU A 201 -8.38 22.37 -1.19
C LEU A 201 -7.42 22.97 -0.16
N LEU A 202 -6.18 23.21 -0.57
CA LEU A 202 -5.13 23.77 0.26
C LEU A 202 -4.63 25.07 -0.36
N PRO A 203 -4.21 26.05 0.47
CA PRO A 203 -3.51 27.21 -0.02
C PRO A 203 -2.13 26.82 -0.55
N ASN A 204 -1.51 27.70 -1.34
CA ASN A 204 -0.11 27.53 -1.70
C ASN A 204 0.78 27.76 -0.47
N PHE A 205 1.75 26.87 -0.26
CA PHE A 205 2.69 26.98 0.83
C PHE A 205 4.06 27.45 0.32
N THR A 206 4.76 28.23 1.14
CA THR A 206 6.15 28.60 0.87
C THR A 206 7.07 27.51 1.38
N LEU A 207 8.05 27.12 0.56
CA LEU A 207 9.11 26.21 0.98
C LEU A 207 9.89 26.79 2.16
N SER A 208 10.11 25.98 3.19
CA SER A 208 10.99 26.33 4.30
C SER A 208 12.42 26.09 3.84
N ILE A 209 13.13 27.15 3.48
CA ILE A 209 14.56 27.08 3.16
C ILE A 209 15.28 26.98 4.51
N ASN A 210 15.94 25.84 4.78
CA ASN A 210 16.80 25.71 5.94
C ASN A 210 18.02 26.62 5.74
N PHE A 211 18.21 27.60 6.63
CA PHE A 211 19.47 28.33 6.79
C PHE A 211 20.41 27.58 7.72
#